data_AF-A0A1G8KSD0-F1
#
_entry.id   AF-A0A1G8KSD0-F1
#
_cell.length_a   1.000
_cell.length_b   1.000
_cell.length_c   1.000
_cell.angle_alpha   90.00
_cell.angle_beta   90.00
_cell.angle_gamma   90.00
#
_symmetry.space_group_name_H-M   'P 1'
#
loop_
_entity.id
_entity.type
_entity.pdbx_description
1 polymer ?
#
loop_
_entity_poly.entity_id
_entity_poly.type
_entity_poly.pdbx_seq_one_letter_code
_entity_poly.pdbx_strand_id
1 'polypeptide(L)' 'MVEIGFTNYAVVLLLVTGIVTLYVDVKAYDREKRKKEKKAAIIVGWFNVAAGGLLFITSWVLDQFFW' A
#
# COMPACT_ATOMS: atom_id res chain seq x y z
N MET A 1 5.41 -25.60 -0.60
CA MET A 1 4.71 -24.94 -1.72
C MET A 1 4.50 -23.51 -1.28
N VAL A 2 5.27 -22.58 -1.85
CA VAL A 2 5.12 -21.15 -1.57
C VAL A 2 3.65 -20.79 -1.81
N GLU A 3 2.97 -20.15 -0.84
CA GLU A 3 1.64 -19.56 -1.05
C GLU A 3 1.75 -18.34 -1.98
N ILE A 4 2.15 -18.59 -3.23
CA ILE A 4 2.41 -17.59 -4.27
C ILE A 4 1.14 -16.76 -4.56
N GLY A 5 -0.04 -17.26 -4.17
CA GLY A 5 -1.32 -16.61 -4.43
C GLY A 5 -1.59 -15.40 -3.54
N PHE A 6 -1.70 -15.60 -2.22
CA PHE A 6 -2.32 -14.59 -1.36
C PHE A 6 -1.36 -13.46 -0.95
N THR A 7 -0.13 -13.78 -0.52
CA THR A 7 0.82 -12.74 -0.08
C THR A 7 1.20 -11.81 -1.22
N ASN A 8 1.50 -12.34 -2.41
CA ASN A 8 1.80 -11.52 -3.58
C ASN A 8 0.59 -10.69 -4.01
N TYR A 9 -0.61 -11.27 -3.98
CA TYR A 9 -1.84 -10.53 -4.23
C TYR A 9 -2.03 -9.38 -3.22
N ALA A 10 -1.83 -9.64 -1.93
CA ALA A 10 -1.94 -8.64 -0.88
C ALA A 10 -0.89 -7.52 -1.03
N VAL A 11 0.36 -7.86 -1.37
CA VAL A 11 1.41 -6.88 -1.68
C VAL A 11 0.97 -5.97 -2.82
N VAL A 12 0.57 -6.55 -3.96
CA VAL A 12 0.14 -5.77 -5.12
C VAL A 12 -1.08 -4.92 -4.78
N LEU A 13 -2.06 -5.48 -4.09
CA LEU A 13 -3.28 -4.77 -3.70
C LEU A 13 -2.97 -3.57 -2.80
N LEU A 14 -2.12 -3.74 -1.79
CA LEU A 14 -1.69 -2.67 -0.89
C LEU A 14 -0.94 -1.58 -1.64
N LEU A 15 0.03 -1.95 -2.49
CA LEU A 15 0.81 -0.97 -3.25
C LEU A 15 -0.07 -0.20 -4.25
N VAL A 16 -0.88 -0.90 -5.05
CA VAL A 16 -1.77 -0.27 -6.04
C VAL A 16 -2.80 0.61 -5.36
N THR A 17 -3.45 0.15 -4.30
CA THR A 17 -4.44 0.94 -3.56
C THR A 17 -3.80 2.18 -2.95
N GLY A 18 -2.62 2.03 -2.32
CA GLY A 18 -1.89 3.16 -1.74
C GLY A 18 -1.50 4.21 -2.79
N ILE A 19 -0.97 3.79 -3.94
CA ILE A 19 -0.64 4.67 -5.05
C ILE A 19 -1.91 5.35 -5.60
N VAL A 20 -2.97 4.60 -5.85
CA VAL A 20 -4.24 5.15 -6.36
C VAL A 20 -4.81 6.20 -5.40
N THR A 21 -4.86 5.94 -4.10
CA THR A 21 -5.31 6.93 -3.11
C THR A 21 -4.44 8.19 -3.12
N LEU A 22 -3.11 8.05 -3.21
CA LEU A 22 -2.20 9.20 -3.27
C LEU A 22 -2.37 10.03 -4.56
N TYR A 23 -2.72 9.43 -5.69
CA TYR A 23 -2.87 10.14 -6.97
C TYR A 23 -4.29 10.65 -7.23
N VAL A 24 -5.30 9.86 -6.87
CA VAL A 24 -6.71 10.14 -7.16
C VAL A 24 -7.36 10.88 -5.99
N ASP A 25 -7.44 10.26 -4.82
CA ASP A 25 -8.20 10.80 -3.69
C ASP A 25 -7.59 12.08 -3.16
N VAL A 26 -6.27 12.12 -2.97
CA VAL A 26 -5.56 13.33 -2.51
C VAL A 26 -5.78 14.49 -3.48
N LYS A 27 -5.76 14.24 -4.80
CA LYS A 27 -5.98 15.27 -5.82
C LYS A 27 -7.44 15.72 -5.88
N ALA A 28 -8.38 14.80 -5.72
CA ALA A 28 -9.81 15.10 -5.63
C ALA A 28 -10.11 15.98 -4.41
N TYR A 29 -9.64 15.59 -3.22
CA TYR A 29 -9.84 16.35 -1.99
C TYR A 29 -9.14 17.70 -1.99
N ASP A 30 -8.00 17.82 -2.69
CA ASP A 30 -7.33 19.11 -2.87
C ASP A 30 -8.18 20.06 -3.75
N ARG A 31 -8.73 19.56 -4.86
CA ARG A 31 -9.62 20.33 -5.74
C ARG A 31 -10.87 20.81 -5.01
N GLU A 32 -11.43 19.98 -4.12
CA GLU A 32 -12.60 20.30 -3.32
C GLU A 32 -12.29 21.12 -2.05
N LYS A 33 -11.02 21.47 -1.81
CA LYS A 33 -10.56 22.19 -0.60
C LYS A 33 -10.88 21.45 0.71
N ARG A 34 -11.01 20.11 0.67
CA ARG A 34 -11.29 19.23 1.81
C ARG A 34 -10.00 18.88 2.56
N LYS A 35 -9.47 19.84 3.34
CA LYS A 35 -8.16 19.70 4.03
C LYS A 35 -8.05 18.49 4.97
N LYS A 36 -9.13 18.16 5.69
CA LYS A 36 -9.15 17.02 6.63
C LYS A 36 -9.07 15.68 5.90
N GLU A 37 -9.95 15.48 4.91
CA GLU A 37 -9.98 14.27 4.08
C GLU A 37 -8.69 14.10 3.28
N LYS A 38 -8.13 15.19 2.73
CA LYS A 38 -6.82 15.17 2.07
C LYS A 38 -5.73 14.62 2.99
N LYS A 39 -5.67 15.08 4.25
CA LYS A 39 -4.67 14.61 5.22
C LYS A 39 -4.87 13.14 5.55
N ALA A 40 -6.12 12.71 5.73
CA ALA A 40 -6.45 11.29 5.96
C ALA A 40 -6.03 10.42 4.77
N ALA A 41 -6.34 10.84 3.54
CA ALA A 41 -5.96 10.13 2.32
C ALA A 41 -4.44 10.01 2.14
N ILE A 42 -3.67 11.07 2.46
CA ILE A 42 -2.20 11.00 2.44
C ILE A 42 -1.68 9.95 3.43
N ILE A 43 -2.21 9.95 4.66
CA ILE A 43 -1.80 9.00 5.69
C ILE A 43 -2.16 7.57 5.29
N VAL A 44 -3.40 7.34 4.84
CA VAL A 44 -3.88 6.01 4.41
C VAL A 44 -3.12 5.51 3.19
N GLY A 45 -2.86 6.39 2.21
CA GLY A 45 -2.10 6.05 1.01
C GLY A 45 -0.67 5.61 1.34
N TRP A 46 0.06 6.38 2.15
CA TRP A 46 1.40 6.02 2.58
C TRP A 46 1.42 4.80 3.50
N PHE A 47 0.42 4.62 4.36
CA PHE A 47 0.28 3.41 5.17
C PHE A 47 0.16 2.17 4.30
N ASN A 48 -0.67 2.20 3.26
CA ASN A 48 -0.82 1.09 2.31
C ASN A 48 0.49 0.80 1.57
N VAL A 49 1.19 1.83 1.09
CA VAL A 49 2.50 1.65 0.42
C VAL A 49 3.54 1.06 1.37
N ALA A 50 3.62 1.56 2.60
CA ALA A 50 4.56 1.06 3.60
C ALA A 50 4.23 -0.38 4.03
N ALA A 51 2.96 -0.70 4.24
CA ALA A 51 2.51 -2.05 4.58
C ALA A 51 2.80 -3.05 3.46
N GLY A 52 2.50 -2.68 2.20
CA GLY A 52 2.81 -3.52 1.03
C GLY A 52 4.32 -3.75 0.87
N GLY A 53 5.14 -2.71 1.03
CA GLY A 53 6.60 -2.81 1.00
C GLY A 53 7.16 -3.66 2.13
N LEU A 54 6.68 -3.47 3.36
CA LEU A 54 7.10 -4.27 4.52
C LEU A 54 6.72 -5.75 4.35
N LEU A 55 5.51 -6.02 3.86
CA LEU A 55 5.04 -7.39 3.61
C LEU A 55 5.91 -8.08 2.56
N PHE A 56 6.24 -7.39 1.47
CA PHE A 56 7.15 -7.90 0.43
C PHE A 56 8.56 -8.18 0.95
N ILE A 57 9.13 -7.25 1.71
CA ILE A 57 10.47 -7.44 2.30
C ILE A 57 10.45 -8.62 3.26
N THR A 58 9.42 -8.72 4.10
CA THR A 58 9.29 -9.81 5.09
C THR A 58 9.14 -11.16 4.41
N SER A 59 8.28 -11.26 3.37
CA SER A 59 8.12 -12.51 2.62
C SER A 59 9.42 -12.91 1.92
N TRP A 60 10.13 -11.95 1.33
CA TRP A 60 11.41 -12.20 0.67
C TRP A 60 12.50 -12.66 1.66
N VAL A 61 12.62 -12.01 2.83
CA VAL A 61 13.57 -12.42 3.87
C VAL A 61 13.23 -13.80 4.42
N LEU A 62 11.95 -14.11 4.66
CA LEU A 62 11.55 -15.44 5.14
C LEU A 62 11.89 -16.54 4.13
N ASP A 63 11.56 -16.32 2.85
CA ASP A 63 11.88 -17.28 1.78
C ASP A 63 13.39 -17.47 1.59
N GLN A 64 14.22 -16.43 1.83
CA GLN A 64 15.66 -16.49 1.63
C GLN A 64 16.44 -17.08 2.82
N PHE A 65 15.97 -16.88 4.05
CA PHE A 65 16.71 -17.26 5.27
C PHE A 65 16.16 -18.49 6.00
N PHE A 66 14.88 -18.81 5.85
CA PHE A 66 14.23 -19.90 6.57
C PHE A 66 13.83 -21.09 5.68
N TRP A 67 13.87 -20.92 4.37
CA TRP A 67 13.57 -21.96 3.38
C TRP A 67 14.73 -22.12 2.40
#